data_AF-A0A2P8HZ93-F1
#
_entry.id   AF-A0A2P8HZ93-F1
#
_cell.length_a   1.000
_cell.length_b   1.000
_cell.length_c   1.000
_cell.angle_alpha   90.00
_cell.angle_beta   90.00
_cell.angle_gamma   90.00
#
_symmetry.space_group_name_H-M   'P 1'
#
loop_
_entity.id
_entity.type
_entity.pdbx_description
1 polymer ?
#
loop_
_entity_poly.entity_id
_entity_poly.type
_entity_poly.pdbx_seq_one_letter_code
_entity_poly.pdbx_strand_id
1 'polypeptide(L)'
;MRRLAVLLAAVLIGCSSEREPGPVFDNEGAVDLTCLAHQADTPGARYTDEDLRRTDEVMPLLRYYTANGRKPFCDGKSPTESDRAWAELYVRLGADRQNVANILG
;
A
#
# COMPACT_ATOMS: atom_id res chain seq x y z
N MET A 1 27.77 -10.71 -59.57
CA MET A 1 27.11 -9.67 -58.75
C MET A 1 25.66 -10.06 -58.50
N ARG A 2 25.27 -10.42 -57.27
CA ARG A 2 23.88 -10.38 -56.83
C ARG A 2 23.83 -10.36 -55.30
N ARG A 3 23.60 -9.18 -54.73
CA ARG A 3 23.46 -8.94 -53.28
C ARG A 3 22.09 -9.46 -52.86
N LEU A 4 22.03 -10.42 -51.95
CA LEU A 4 20.78 -10.85 -51.31
C LEU A 4 20.63 -10.07 -50.00
N ALA A 5 19.57 -9.27 -49.96
CA ALA A 5 19.27 -8.33 -48.90
C ALA A 5 18.69 -9.04 -47.66
N VAL A 6 19.08 -8.50 -46.52
CA VAL A 6 18.67 -8.83 -45.15
C VAL A 6 17.20 -8.46 -44.94
N LEU A 7 16.44 -9.33 -44.27
CA LEU A 7 15.21 -8.96 -43.56
C LEU A 7 15.20 -9.71 -42.22
N LEU A 8 15.89 -9.12 -41.24
CA LEU A 8 15.81 -9.52 -39.82
C LEU A 8 14.52 -8.91 -39.26
N ALA A 9 13.47 -9.71 -39.13
CA ALA A 9 12.25 -9.31 -38.44
C ALA A 9 12.50 -9.34 -36.92
N ALA A 10 12.90 -8.20 -36.35
CA ALA A 10 12.95 -8.01 -34.91
C ALA A 10 11.51 -7.86 -34.39
N VAL A 11 10.94 -8.97 -33.91
CA VAL A 11 9.66 -8.94 -33.19
C VAL A 11 9.94 -8.32 -31.82
N LEU A 12 9.66 -7.02 -31.68
CA LEU A 12 9.60 -6.36 -30.38
C LEU A 12 8.34 -6.89 -29.66
N ILE A 13 8.50 -8.00 -28.94
CA ILE A 13 7.53 -8.43 -27.93
C ILE A 13 7.61 -7.37 -26.82
N GLY A 14 6.72 -6.38 -26.89
CA GLY A 14 6.51 -5.47 -25.78
C GLY A 14 6.00 -6.29 -24.61
N CYS A 15 6.86 -6.52 -23.61
CA CYS A 15 6.42 -6.99 -22.31
C CYS A 15 5.54 -5.88 -21.72
N SER A 16 4.23 -5.99 -21.88
CA SER A 16 3.28 -5.31 -21.03
C SER A 16 3.41 -5.93 -19.64
N SER A 17 4.43 -5.55 -18.87
CA SER A 17 4.45 -5.80 -17.44
C SER A 17 3.31 -4.98 -16.86
N GLU A 18 2.18 -5.63 -16.62
CA GLU A 18 1.13 -5.08 -15.77
C GLU A 18 1.82 -4.59 -14.49
N ARG A 19 1.74 -3.29 -14.25
CA ARG A 19 2.43 -2.67 -13.12
C ARG A 19 1.77 -3.20 -11.86
N GLU A 20 2.49 -4.02 -11.09
CA GLU A 20 2.02 -4.52 -9.79
C GLU A 20 1.39 -3.37 -8.99
N PRO A 21 0.15 -3.52 -8.49
CA PRO A 21 -0.63 -2.39 -7.96
C PRO A 21 -0.14 -1.91 -6.59
N GLY A 22 1.02 -2.39 -6.14
CA GLY A 22 1.68 -2.03 -4.89
C GLY A 22 1.44 -3.03 -3.76
N PRO A 23 1.97 -2.70 -2.56
CA PRO A 23 1.98 -3.60 -1.41
C PRO A 23 0.57 -3.88 -0.90
N VAL A 24 0.43 -4.97 -0.16
CA VAL A 24 -0.72 -5.20 0.72
C VAL A 24 -0.38 -4.60 2.09
N PHE A 25 -1.35 -3.96 2.74
CA PHE A 25 -1.20 -3.43 4.08
C PHE A 25 -0.76 -4.51 5.08
N ASP A 26 0.30 -4.25 5.83
CA ASP A 26 0.73 -5.15 6.90
C ASP A 26 -0.14 -4.90 8.14
N ASN A 27 -1.02 -5.86 8.44
CA ASN A 27 -1.90 -5.80 9.59
C ASN A 27 -1.33 -6.52 10.84
N GLU A 28 -0.04 -6.82 10.85
CA GLU A 28 0.69 -7.49 11.94
C GLU A 28 0.02 -8.80 12.38
N GLY A 29 -0.51 -9.56 11.41
CA GLY A 29 -1.20 -10.83 11.66
C GLY A 29 -2.58 -10.70 12.30
N ALA A 30 -3.15 -9.49 12.34
CA ALA A 30 -4.48 -9.20 12.88
C ALA A 30 -4.70 -9.65 14.34
N VAL A 31 -3.65 -9.59 15.16
CA VAL A 31 -3.69 -9.90 16.60
C VAL A 31 -3.96 -8.65 17.45
N ASP A 32 -4.18 -8.83 18.75
CA ASP A 32 -4.21 -7.70 19.68
C ASP A 32 -2.78 -7.22 19.95
N LEU A 33 -2.53 -5.95 19.67
CA LEU A 33 -1.20 -5.34 19.73
C LEU A 33 -0.99 -4.56 21.02
N THR A 34 0.25 -4.44 21.49
CA THR A 34 0.58 -3.46 22.54
C THR A 34 1.20 -2.19 21.96
N CYS A 35 1.78 -2.29 20.77
CA CYS A 35 2.40 -1.22 20.00
C CYS A 35 2.28 -1.51 18.49
N LEU A 36 2.54 -0.52 17.65
CA LEU A 36 2.47 -0.64 16.19
C LEU A 36 3.87 -0.86 15.61
N ALA A 37 4.00 -1.77 14.65
CA ALA A 37 5.15 -1.78 13.74
C ALA A 37 5.02 -0.64 12.71
N HIS A 38 6.16 -0.19 12.20
CA HIS A 38 6.20 0.74 11.07
C HIS A 38 5.82 0.03 9.76
N GLN A 39 5.01 0.69 8.93
CA GLN A 39 4.75 0.22 7.56
C GLN A 39 5.99 0.43 6.70
N ALA A 40 6.40 -0.61 5.96
CA ALA A 40 7.60 -0.54 5.11
C ALA A 40 7.39 0.39 3.91
N ASP A 41 6.24 0.29 3.26
CA ASP A 41 5.92 0.97 2.00
C ASP A 41 4.65 1.82 2.12
N THR A 42 4.49 2.78 1.21
CA THR A 42 3.27 3.59 1.08
C THR A 42 2.14 2.83 0.36
N PRO A 43 0.87 3.22 0.52
CA PRO A 43 -0.23 2.60 -0.22
C PRO A 43 -0.07 2.73 -1.73
N GLY A 44 -0.25 1.62 -2.45
CA GLY A 44 -0.23 1.58 -3.91
C GLY A 44 -1.61 1.80 -4.56
N ALA A 45 -1.64 1.69 -5.89
CA ALA A 45 -2.84 1.75 -6.72
C ALA A 45 -3.94 0.79 -6.26
N ARG A 46 -3.57 -0.35 -5.66
CA ARG A 46 -4.48 -1.30 -5.00
C ARG A 46 -5.47 -0.64 -4.03
N TYR A 47 -5.10 0.50 -3.43
CA TYR A 47 -5.95 1.22 -2.50
C TYR A 47 -6.38 2.60 -2.99
N THR A 48 -5.57 3.24 -3.83
CA THR A 48 -5.80 4.61 -4.30
C THR A 48 -6.57 4.69 -5.61
N ASP A 49 -6.54 3.64 -6.42
CA ASP A 49 -7.37 3.49 -7.63
C ASP A 49 -8.67 2.77 -7.26
N GLU A 50 -9.82 3.36 -7.59
CA GLU A 50 -11.12 2.79 -7.23
C GLU A 50 -11.44 1.50 -7.99
N ASP A 51 -10.95 1.39 -9.23
CA ASP A 51 -11.21 0.22 -10.09
C ASP A 51 -10.40 -1.01 -9.66
N LEU A 52 -9.29 -0.79 -8.94
CA LEU A 52 -8.43 -1.84 -8.40
C LEU A 52 -8.72 -2.15 -6.92
N ARG A 53 -9.51 -1.32 -6.24
CA ARG A 53 -9.70 -1.40 -4.80
C ARG A 53 -10.60 -2.57 -4.40
N ARG A 54 -10.02 -3.55 -3.71
CA ARG A 54 -10.74 -4.74 -3.26
C ARG A 54 -11.14 -4.65 -1.79
N THR A 55 -12.36 -5.08 -1.48
CA THR A 55 -12.90 -5.02 -0.12
C THR A 55 -12.13 -5.90 0.86
N ASP A 56 -11.65 -7.06 0.41
CA ASP A 56 -10.85 -7.99 1.24
C ASP A 56 -9.46 -7.45 1.61
N GLU A 57 -8.99 -6.40 0.92
CA GLU A 57 -7.73 -5.72 1.23
C GLU A 57 -7.96 -4.42 2.03
N VAL A 58 -9.09 -3.74 1.79
CA VAL A 58 -9.49 -2.53 2.52
C VAL A 58 -9.97 -2.85 3.95
N MET A 59 -10.78 -3.89 4.12
CA MET A 59 -11.36 -4.22 5.43
C MET A 59 -10.30 -4.54 6.51
N PRO A 60 -9.20 -5.26 6.22
CA PRO A 60 -8.10 -5.43 7.16
C PRO A 60 -7.47 -4.12 7.62
N LEU A 61 -7.21 -3.18 6.70
CA LEU A 61 -6.69 -1.84 7.01
C LEU A 61 -7.64 -1.08 7.95
N LEU A 62 -8.93 -1.03 7.60
CA LEU A 62 -9.94 -0.33 8.39
C LEU A 62 -10.07 -0.93 9.80
N ARG A 63 -10.12 -2.26 9.90
CA ARG A 63 -10.21 -2.96 11.18
C ARG A 63 -8.97 -2.70 12.04
N TYR A 64 -7.79 -2.78 11.44
CA TYR A 64 -6.52 -2.60 12.14
C TYR A 64 -6.45 -1.23 12.81
N TYR A 65 -6.63 -0.13 12.06
CA TYR A 65 -6.51 1.20 12.65
C TYR A 65 -7.63 1.53 13.62
N THR A 66 -8.84 1.03 13.39
CA THR A 66 -9.96 1.19 14.34
C THR A 66 -9.65 0.56 15.70
N ALA A 67 -8.99 -0.61 15.72
CA ALA A 67 -8.64 -1.30 16.96
C ALA A 67 -7.35 -0.78 17.59
N ASN A 68 -6.35 -0.42 16.76
CA ASN A 68 -4.96 -0.28 17.20
C ASN A 68 -4.37 1.10 16.96
N GLY A 69 -4.91 1.94 16.07
CA GLY A 69 -4.19 3.11 15.54
C GLY A 69 -3.77 4.19 16.55
N ARG A 70 -4.29 4.12 17.78
CA ARG A 70 -3.93 5.01 18.89
C ARG A 70 -2.73 4.51 19.70
N LYS A 71 -2.31 3.26 19.50
CA LYS A 71 -1.16 2.65 20.18
C LYS A 71 0.14 3.32 19.73
N PRO A 72 1.17 3.38 20.59
CA PRO A 72 2.48 3.92 20.21
C PRO A 72 3.22 2.98 19.26
N PHE A 73 4.22 3.48 18.53
CA PHE A 73 5.15 2.63 17.78
C PHE A 73 6.06 1.83 18.71
N CYS A 74 6.37 0.59 18.33
CA CYS A 74 7.12 -0.34 19.17
C CYS A 74 8.55 0.12 19.48
N ASP A 75 9.17 0.89 18.60
CA ASP A 75 10.51 1.45 18.81
C ASP A 75 10.50 2.84 19.49
N GLY A 76 9.30 3.33 19.84
CA GLY A 76 9.10 4.63 20.47
C GLY A 76 9.36 5.84 19.57
N LYS A 77 9.61 5.63 18.26
CA LYS A 77 9.88 6.73 17.33
C LYS A 77 8.59 7.37 16.82
N SER A 78 8.78 8.51 16.17
CA SER A 78 7.70 9.21 15.47
C SER A 78 7.24 8.42 14.24
N PRO A 79 5.98 8.61 13.80
CA PRO A 79 5.48 8.01 12.57
C PRO A 79 6.32 8.40 11.36
N THR A 80 6.60 7.43 10.50
CA THR A 80 7.25 7.61 9.20
C THR A 80 6.27 8.18 8.17
N GLU A 81 6.79 8.54 6.99
CA GLU A 81 5.96 8.96 5.86
C GLU A 81 5.02 7.84 5.40
N SER A 82 5.49 6.59 5.38
CA SER A 82 4.66 5.42 5.07
C SER A 82 3.49 5.27 6.05
N ASP A 83 3.75 5.39 7.36
CA ASP A 83 2.70 5.30 8.37
C ASP A 83 1.64 6.39 8.20
N ARG A 84 2.08 7.62 7.94
CA ARG A 84 1.18 8.75 7.68
C ARG A 84 0.34 8.52 6.44
N ALA A 85 0.93 8.05 5.34
CA ALA A 85 0.21 7.79 4.10
C ALA A 85 -0.91 6.73 4.28
N TRP A 86 -0.66 5.68 5.07
CA TRP A 86 -1.67 4.69 5.42
C TRP A 86 -2.77 5.22 6.34
N ALA A 87 -2.40 6.00 7.36
CA ALA A 87 -3.36 6.64 8.26
C ALA A 87 -4.25 7.67 7.52
N GLU A 88 -3.68 8.43 6.57
CA GLU A 88 -4.47 9.33 5.72
C GLU A 88 -5.42 8.56 4.81
N LEU A 89 -4.98 7.44 4.22
CA LEU A 89 -5.84 6.58 3.42
C LEU A 89 -7.01 6.05 4.25
N TYR A 90 -6.77 5.60 5.48
CA TYR A 90 -7.83 5.19 6.41
C TYR A 90 -8.90 6.28 6.59
N VAL A 91 -8.49 7.53 6.78
CA VAL A 91 -9.42 8.67 6.90
C VAL A 91 -10.13 8.97 5.58
N ARG A 92 -9.42 8.95 4.45
CA ARG A 92 -10.02 9.15 3.11
C ARG A 92 -11.06 8.10 2.76
N LEU A 93 -10.90 6.87 3.27
CA LEU A 93 -11.88 5.80 3.16
C LEU A 93 -13.10 5.98 4.08
N GLY A 94 -13.20 7.13 4.77
CA GLY A 94 -14.36 7.53 5.57
C GLY A 94 -14.30 7.11 7.04
N ALA A 95 -13.17 6.61 7.52
CA ALA A 95 -13.04 6.16 8.90
C ALA A 95 -12.63 7.30 9.85
N ASP A 96 -12.82 7.09 11.15
CA ASP A 96 -12.67 8.13 12.17
C ASP A 96 -11.20 8.54 12.39
N ARG A 97 -10.85 9.78 12.03
CA ARG A 97 -9.51 10.36 12.23
C ARG A 97 -9.00 10.22 13.67
N GLN A 98 -9.87 10.20 14.69
CA GLN A 98 -9.46 10.06 16.08
C GLN A 98 -8.71 8.74 16.36
N ASN A 99 -8.96 7.70 15.56
CA ASN A 99 -8.25 6.43 15.67
C ASN A 99 -6.79 6.50 15.22
N VAL A 100 -6.40 7.53 14.47
CA VAL A 100 -5.03 7.69 13.93
C VAL A 100 -4.45 9.09 14.22
N ALA A 101 -5.02 9.84 15.17
CA ALA A 101 -4.58 11.19 15.49
C ALA A 101 -3.09 11.26 15.87
N ASN A 102 -2.61 10.29 16.65
CA ASN A 102 -1.21 10.21 17.06
C ASN A 102 -0.24 9.98 15.88
N ILE A 103 -0.74 9.45 14.76
CA ILE A 103 0.03 9.21 13.54
C ILE A 103 0.05 10.47 12.65
N LEU A 104 -1.09 11.16 12.55
CA LEU A 104 -1.26 12.30 11.63
C LEU A 104 -0.82 13.64 12.22
N GLY A 105 -0.91 13.84 13.54
CA GLY A 105 -0.89 15.17 14.17
C GLY A 105 -2.28 15.80 14.09
#